data_AF-A0A3M0I6Z8-F1
#
_entry.id   AF-A0A3M0I6Z8-F1
#
_cell.length_a   1.000
_cell.length_b   1.000
_cell.length_c   1.000
_cell.angle_alpha   90.00
_cell.angle_beta   90.00
_cell.angle_gamma   90.00
#
_symmetry.space_group_name_H-M   'P 1'
#
loop_
_entity.id
_entity.type
_entity.pdbx_description
1 polymer ?
#
loop_
_entity_poly.entity_id
_entity_poly.type
_entity_poly.pdbx_seq_one_letter_code
_entity_poly.pdbx_strand_id
1 'polypeptide(L)'
;MDWWLHVRRVPAVCAGLAACLVLGAVADSVQVPVPVVVGRVSFAFPLPFLLPLAPVCLILYGQSRGGSAIEVTAVRTVRLWDTAFMAACAVLMLAGGRLVSSMTGHILAAGMARNFLGYLGLALLLRTFTSLHIAATSVTLFPIACAAFGVRHGTPASWAWPLHEPTHLPAFVAALALGAAGLAAAAQPLSTRWSAAVPGGYRASLWTGEVTTSRR
;
A
#
# COMPACT_ATOMS: atom_id res chain seq x y z
N MET A 1 22.89 9.58 -0.69
CA MET A 1 21.45 9.25 -0.64
C MET A 1 21.05 8.31 -1.78
N ASP A 2 21.89 8.18 -2.80
CA ASP A 2 21.64 7.41 -4.03
C ASP A 2 21.45 5.91 -3.77
N TRP A 3 22.16 5.36 -2.77
CA TRP A 3 21.97 3.98 -2.34
C TRP A 3 20.53 3.71 -1.87
N TRP A 4 19.93 4.59 -1.06
CA TRP A 4 18.55 4.43 -0.59
C TRP A 4 17.55 4.51 -1.76
N LEU A 5 17.75 5.46 -2.69
CA LEU A 5 16.93 5.60 -3.90
C LEU A 5 16.98 4.34 -4.77
N HIS A 6 18.16 3.73 -4.90
CA HIS A 6 18.37 2.53 -5.70
C HIS A 6 17.77 1.28 -5.03
N VAL A 7 17.98 1.10 -3.72
CA VAL A 7 17.44 -0.01 -2.92
C VAL A 7 15.91 0.03 -2.88
N ARG A 8 15.32 1.21 -2.69
CA ARG A 8 13.86 1.41 -2.66
C ARG A 8 13.23 1.49 -4.06
N ARG A 9 14.02 1.35 -5.14
CA ARG A 9 13.57 1.38 -6.53
C ARG A 9 12.70 2.61 -6.84
N VAL A 10 13.06 3.76 -6.27
CA VAL A 10 12.29 5.01 -6.40
C VAL A 10 11.99 5.37 -7.87
N PRO A 11 12.95 5.28 -8.82
CA PRO A 11 12.66 5.55 -10.22
C PRO A 11 11.56 4.65 -10.82
N ALA A 12 11.54 3.37 -10.44
CA ALA A 12 10.52 2.43 -10.92
C ALA A 12 9.15 2.74 -10.32
N VAL A 13 9.08 3.13 -9.04
CA VAL A 13 7.84 3.58 -8.40
C VAL A 13 7.32 4.83 -9.10
N CYS A 14 8.16 5.85 -9.29
CA CYS A 14 7.80 7.08 -9.99
C CYS A 14 7.29 6.80 -11.41
N ALA A 15 7.96 5.91 -12.16
CA ALA A 15 7.51 5.48 -13.48
C ALA A 15 6.14 4.79 -13.42
N GLY A 16 5.90 3.92 -12.43
CA GLY A 16 4.61 3.28 -12.22
C GLY A 16 3.48 4.26 -11.90
N LEU A 17 3.75 5.25 -11.04
CA LEU A 17 2.78 6.32 -10.74
C LEU A 17 2.49 7.17 -11.97
N ALA A 18 3.52 7.58 -12.71
CA ALA A 18 3.37 8.34 -13.94
C ALA A 18 2.57 7.56 -14.99
N ALA A 19 2.86 6.27 -15.17
CA ALA A 19 2.11 5.40 -16.06
C ALA A 19 0.62 5.31 -15.65
N CYS A 20 0.32 5.21 -14.35
CA CYS A 20 -1.06 5.22 -13.87
C CYS A 20 -1.78 6.54 -14.19
N LEU A 21 -1.11 7.69 -13.97
CA LEU A 21 -1.68 9.01 -14.26
C LEU A 21 -1.88 9.23 -15.75
N VAL A 22 -0.89 8.89 -16.58
CA VAL A 22 -0.98 8.99 -18.04
C VAL A 22 -2.10 8.10 -18.54
N LEU A 23 -2.11 6.81 -18.19
CA LEU A 23 -3.16 5.89 -18.61
C LEU A 23 -4.53 6.32 -18.10
N GLY A 24 -4.64 6.85 -16.89
CA GLY A 24 -5.89 7.43 -16.38
C GLY A 24 -6.35 8.69 -17.13
N ALA A 25 -5.43 9.39 -17.80
CA ALA A 25 -5.71 10.57 -18.62
C ALA A 25 -6.17 10.20 -20.04
N VAL A 26 -5.62 9.15 -20.64
CA VAL A 26 -5.88 8.76 -22.04
C VAL A 26 -6.83 7.57 -22.19
N ALA A 27 -7.02 6.76 -21.16
CA ALA A 27 -7.90 5.60 -21.27
C ALA A 27 -9.36 6.04 -21.18
N ASP A 28 -10.03 6.09 -22.33
CA ASP A 28 -11.46 5.74 -22.37
C ASP A 28 -11.61 4.31 -21.84
N SER A 29 -12.75 3.97 -21.24
CA SER A 29 -12.97 2.73 -20.46
C SER A 29 -12.59 1.41 -21.19
N VAL A 30 -11.29 1.09 -21.27
CA VAL A 30 -10.78 -0.12 -21.91
C VAL A 30 -11.08 -1.30 -21.00
N GLN A 31 -12.09 -2.07 -21.39
CA GLN A 31 -12.44 -3.33 -20.77
C GLN A 31 -11.56 -4.42 -21.39
N VAL A 32 -10.70 -5.05 -20.58
CA VAL A 32 -9.91 -6.20 -21.05
C VAL A 32 -10.76 -7.47 -20.90
N PRO A 33 -10.99 -8.22 -21.99
CA PRO A 33 -11.66 -9.52 -21.88
C PRO A 33 -10.71 -10.51 -21.22
N VAL A 34 -11.03 -10.96 -20.00
CA VAL A 34 -10.25 -12.00 -19.32
C VAL A 34 -10.75 -13.37 -19.77
N PRO A 35 -9.89 -14.27 -20.29
CA PRO A 35 -10.29 -15.61 -20.68
C PRO A 35 -10.61 -16.45 -19.44
N VAL A 36 -11.82 -17.00 -19.38
CA VAL A 36 -12.33 -17.77 -18.22
C VAL A 36 -12.23 -19.27 -18.51
N VAL A 37 -11.60 -20.02 -17.60
CA VAL A 37 -11.40 -21.48 -17.73
C VAL A 37 -12.63 -22.27 -17.24
N VAL A 38 -13.56 -21.64 -16.50
CA VAL A 38 -14.77 -22.29 -15.96
C VAL A 38 -15.97 -21.33 -16.03
N GLY A 39 -16.99 -21.70 -16.81
CA GLY A 39 -18.26 -20.97 -16.90
C GLY A 39 -18.31 -19.92 -18.02
N ARG A 40 -19.28 -20.06 -18.92
CA ARG A 40 -19.51 -19.28 -20.16
C ARG A 40 -19.88 -17.79 -19.97
N VAL A 41 -19.45 -17.12 -18.91
CA VAL A 41 -19.75 -15.69 -18.69
C VAL A 41 -18.44 -14.90 -18.70
N SER A 42 -18.14 -14.26 -19.82
CA SER A 42 -16.98 -13.39 -19.98
C SER A 42 -17.04 -12.26 -18.94
N PHE A 43 -16.09 -12.23 -18.01
CA PHE A 43 -15.96 -11.12 -17.06
C PHE A 43 -14.96 -10.11 -17.61
N ALA A 44 -15.46 -8.96 -18.04
CA ALA A 44 -14.62 -7.82 -18.39
C ALA A 44 -14.01 -7.27 -17.09
N PHE A 45 -12.71 -7.50 -16.87
CA PHE A 45 -12.04 -6.93 -15.70
C PHE A 45 -11.43 -5.58 -16.09
N PRO A 46 -11.89 -4.46 -15.48
CA PRO A 46 -11.38 -3.15 -15.86
C PRO A 46 -9.90 -3.03 -15.46
N LEU A 47 -9.05 -2.89 -16.47
CA LEU A 47 -7.62 -2.62 -16.30
C LEU A 47 -7.34 -1.46 -15.32
N PRO A 48 -8.19 -0.40 -15.24
CA PRO A 48 -8.03 0.68 -14.27
C PRO A 48 -8.02 0.25 -12.80
N PHE A 49 -8.54 -0.92 -12.45
CA PHE A 49 -8.49 -1.43 -11.07
C PHE A 49 -7.18 -2.11 -10.72
N LEU A 50 -6.47 -2.67 -11.71
CA LEU A 50 -5.17 -3.32 -11.50
C LEU A 50 -3.99 -2.37 -11.62
N LEU A 51 -4.10 -1.37 -12.49
CA LEU A 51 -3.02 -0.40 -12.75
C LEU A 51 -2.45 0.22 -11.46
N PRO A 52 -3.27 0.74 -10.53
CA PRO A 52 -2.80 1.29 -9.25
C PRO A 52 -2.03 0.31 -8.37
N LEU A 53 -2.15 -0.99 -8.63
CA LEU A 53 -1.53 -2.04 -7.84
C LEU A 53 -0.05 -2.22 -8.19
N ALA A 54 0.34 -1.95 -9.43
CA ALA A 54 1.73 -2.03 -9.88
C ALA A 54 2.68 -1.13 -9.05
N PRO A 55 2.43 0.18 -8.86
CA PRO A 55 3.29 1.00 -8.00
C PRO A 55 3.23 0.57 -6.53
N VAL A 56 2.11 0.05 -6.03
CA VAL A 56 2.04 -0.50 -4.65
C VAL A 56 2.95 -1.72 -4.49
N CYS A 57 2.91 -2.66 -5.44
CA CYS A 57 3.81 -3.82 -5.43
C CYS A 57 5.28 -3.40 -5.51
N LEU A 58 5.62 -2.40 -6.33
CA LEU A 58 6.99 -1.89 -6.42
C LEU A 58 7.46 -1.25 -5.10
N ILE A 59 6.57 -0.52 -4.41
CA ILE A 59 6.85 0.02 -3.07
C ILE A 59 7.12 -1.12 -2.09
N LEU A 60 6.26 -2.14 -2.03
CA LEU A 60 6.44 -3.30 -1.14
C LEU A 60 7.71 -4.08 -1.48
N TYR A 61 8.03 -4.24 -2.77
CA TYR A 61 9.26 -4.88 -3.21
C TYR A 61 10.49 -4.07 -2.80
N GLY A 62 10.47 -2.74 -2.95
CA GLY A 62 11.55 -1.88 -2.46
C GLY A 62 11.73 -1.97 -0.94
N GLN A 63 10.63 -2.14 -0.20
CA GLN A 63 10.64 -2.36 1.24
C GLN A 63 11.24 -3.73 1.63
N SER A 64 11.00 -4.79 0.86
CA SER A 64 11.51 -6.14 1.16
C SER A 64 13.04 -6.23 1.08
N ARG A 65 13.67 -5.35 0.29
CA ARG A 65 15.13 -5.32 0.15
C ARG A 65 15.86 -4.59 1.27
N GLY A 66 15.13 -3.89 2.15
CA GLY A 66 15.70 -3.31 3.37
C GLY A 66 15.87 -4.40 4.41
N GLY A 67 17.11 -4.79 4.72
CA GLY A 67 17.38 -5.79 5.75
C GLY A 67 17.02 -5.24 7.12
N SER A 68 15.88 -5.66 7.69
CA SER A 68 15.39 -5.16 8.99
C SER A 68 16.41 -5.32 10.11
N ALA A 69 17.21 -6.39 10.10
CA ALA A 69 18.25 -6.64 11.09
C ALA A 69 19.40 -5.63 11.03
N ILE A 70 19.72 -5.11 9.84
CA ILE A 70 20.78 -4.12 9.62
C ILE A 70 20.23 -2.70 9.85
N GLU A 71 18.95 -2.46 9.54
CA GLU A 71 18.29 -1.17 9.75
C GLU A 71 18.02 -0.87 11.23
N VAL A 72 17.88 -1.89 12.09
CA VAL A 72 17.66 -1.71 13.54
C VAL A 72 18.90 -1.17 14.27
N THR A 73 20.10 -1.45 13.77
CA THR A 73 21.36 -0.93 14.33
C THR A 73 21.83 0.36 13.66
N ALA A 74 21.14 0.81 12.61
CA ALA A 74 21.47 2.05 11.92
C ALA A 74 21.10 3.27 12.78
N VAL A 75 22.04 4.19 12.94
CA VAL A 75 21.87 5.46 13.67
C VAL A 75 20.85 6.39 12.97
N ARG A 76 20.53 6.15 11.69
CA ARG A 76 19.62 6.97 10.89
C ARG A 76 18.20 6.41 10.90
N THR A 77 17.22 7.29 11.01
CA THR A 77 15.77 6.98 11.00
C THR A 77 15.26 6.60 9.60
N VAL A 78 15.75 5.50 9.02
CA VAL A 78 15.35 5.00 7.69
C VAL A 78 13.83 4.83 7.57
N ARG A 79 13.16 4.43 8.66
CA ARG A 79 11.70 4.31 8.72
C ARG A 79 10.97 5.63 8.45
N LEU A 80 11.49 6.77 8.92
CA LEU A 80 10.87 8.07 8.70
C LEU A 80 10.89 8.41 7.21
N TRP A 81 12.04 8.19 6.55
CA TRP A 81 12.20 8.38 5.12
C TRP A 81 11.29 7.48 4.29
N ASP A 82 11.16 6.21 4.67
CA ASP A 82 10.25 5.29 3.99
C ASP A 82 8.78 5.72 4.15
N THR A 83 8.36 6.14 5.35
CA THR A 83 6.99 6.64 5.58
C THR A 83 6.73 7.95 4.85
N ALA A 84 7.69 8.86 4.83
CA ALA A 84 7.59 10.13 4.12
C ALA A 84 7.52 9.88 2.60
N PHE A 85 8.27 8.93 2.08
CA PHE A 85 8.20 8.51 0.68
C PHE A 85 6.83 7.94 0.30
N MET A 86 6.28 7.03 1.13
CA MET A 86 4.96 6.46 0.90
C MET A 86 3.85 7.53 0.97
N ALA A 87 3.95 8.45 1.94
CA ALA A 87 3.05 9.59 2.06
C ALA A 87 3.16 10.53 0.84
N ALA A 88 4.38 10.83 0.38
CA ALA A 88 4.61 11.64 -0.81
C ALA A 88 4.01 10.98 -2.06
N CYS A 89 4.16 9.67 -2.24
CA CYS A 89 3.54 8.93 -3.34
C CYS A 89 2.01 9.02 -3.30
N ALA A 90 1.41 8.87 -2.10
CA ALA A 90 -0.03 9.01 -1.90
C ALA A 90 -0.53 10.42 -2.25
N VAL A 91 0.16 11.46 -1.76
CA VAL A 91 -0.17 12.86 -2.08
C VAL A 91 -0.02 13.14 -3.57
N LEU A 92 1.07 12.68 -4.20
CA LEU A 92 1.30 12.82 -5.64
C LEU A 92 0.21 12.16 -6.47
N MET A 93 -0.23 10.95 -6.11
CA MET A 93 -1.32 10.28 -6.83
C MET A 93 -2.65 11.01 -6.66
N LEU A 94 -2.98 11.47 -5.45
CA LEU A 94 -4.22 12.21 -5.22
C LEU A 94 -4.22 13.56 -5.94
N ALA A 95 -3.14 14.33 -5.82
CA ALA A 95 -2.99 15.62 -6.48
C ALA A 95 -2.95 15.46 -8.01
N GLY A 96 -2.16 14.50 -8.51
CA GLY A 96 -2.04 14.20 -9.93
C GLY A 96 -3.35 13.69 -10.52
N GLY A 97 -4.03 12.75 -9.84
CA GLY A 97 -5.32 12.23 -10.28
C GLY A 97 -6.40 13.31 -10.33
N ARG A 98 -6.42 14.22 -9.34
CA ARG A 98 -7.31 15.38 -9.34
C ARG A 98 -6.98 16.37 -10.46
N LEU A 99 -5.70 16.67 -10.66
CA LEU A 99 -5.24 17.58 -11.70
C LEU A 99 -5.59 17.06 -13.10
N VAL A 100 -5.24 15.80 -13.38
CA VAL A 100 -5.57 15.11 -14.63
C VAL A 100 -7.08 15.14 -14.84
N SER A 101 -7.86 14.74 -13.84
CA SER A 101 -9.33 14.72 -13.94
C SER A 101 -9.91 16.12 -14.22
N SER A 102 -9.35 17.18 -13.63
CA SER A 102 -9.77 18.55 -13.90
C SER A 102 -9.37 19.07 -15.29
N MET A 103 -8.27 18.57 -15.86
CA MET A 103 -7.77 19.00 -17.16
C MET A 103 -8.42 18.24 -18.33
N THR A 104 -8.66 16.94 -18.16
CA THR A 104 -9.18 16.08 -19.23
C THR A 104 -10.68 15.84 -19.13
N GLY A 105 -11.31 16.13 -17.99
CA GLY A 105 -12.71 15.80 -17.72
C GLY A 105 -12.94 14.31 -17.43
N HIS A 106 -11.91 13.46 -17.52
CA HIS A 106 -12.04 12.03 -17.23
C HIS A 106 -11.94 11.77 -15.72
N ILE A 107 -12.98 11.15 -15.14
CA ILE A 107 -13.03 10.80 -13.72
C ILE A 107 -12.19 9.56 -13.34
N LEU A 108 -11.69 8.83 -14.33
CA LEU A 108 -10.94 7.59 -14.13
C LEU A 108 -9.62 7.81 -13.38
N ALA A 109 -8.90 8.90 -13.67
CA ALA A 109 -7.66 9.25 -12.98
C ALA A 109 -7.87 9.45 -11.46
N ALA A 110 -8.99 10.06 -11.06
CA ALA A 110 -9.35 10.21 -9.65
C ALA A 110 -9.69 8.85 -9.01
N GLY A 111 -10.39 7.97 -9.75
CA GLY A 111 -10.67 6.59 -9.31
C GLY A 111 -9.39 5.77 -9.10
N MET A 112 -8.42 5.88 -10.00
CA MET A 112 -7.11 5.22 -9.87
C MET A 112 -6.34 5.73 -8.65
N ALA A 113 -6.35 7.05 -8.39
CA ALA A 113 -5.71 7.63 -7.21
C ALA A 113 -6.35 7.14 -5.90
N ARG A 114 -7.69 7.07 -5.85
CA ARG A 114 -8.42 6.48 -4.71
C ARG A 114 -8.02 5.02 -4.49
N ASN A 115 -7.99 4.23 -5.56
CA ASN A 115 -7.67 2.81 -5.48
C ASN A 115 -6.21 2.57 -5.06
N PHE A 116 -5.27 3.37 -5.57
CA PHE A 116 -3.87 3.39 -5.12
C PHE A 116 -3.78 3.60 -3.60
N LEU A 117 -4.47 4.62 -3.09
CA LEU A 117 -4.46 4.95 -1.67
C LEU A 117 -5.03 3.82 -0.81
N GLY A 118 -6.16 3.25 -1.24
CA GLY A 118 -6.78 2.11 -0.54
C GLY A 118 -5.90 0.86 -0.53
N TYR A 119 -5.27 0.52 -1.66
CA TYR A 119 -4.36 -0.64 -1.76
C TYR A 119 -3.07 -0.43 -0.97
N LEU A 120 -2.49 0.77 -1.01
CA LEU A 120 -1.33 1.11 -0.21
C LEU A 120 -1.65 1.01 1.29
N GLY A 121 -2.77 1.59 1.72
CA GLY A 121 -3.25 1.52 3.11
C GLY A 121 -3.46 0.07 3.57
N LEU A 122 -4.17 -0.72 2.77
CA LEU A 122 -4.41 -2.13 3.03
C LEU A 122 -3.10 -2.92 3.12
N ALA A 123 -2.14 -2.69 2.21
CA ALA A 123 -0.86 -3.36 2.22
C ALA A 123 -0.05 -3.06 3.50
N LEU A 124 -0.06 -1.80 3.93
CA LEU A 124 0.64 -1.37 5.13
C LEU A 124 0.00 -1.93 6.41
N LEU A 125 -1.33 -2.00 6.46
CA LEU A 125 -2.05 -2.65 7.56
C LEU A 125 -1.81 -4.16 7.57
N LEU A 126 -1.91 -4.85 6.44
CA LEU A 126 -1.65 -6.28 6.39
C LEU A 126 -0.21 -6.60 6.79
N ARG A 127 0.75 -5.76 6.42
CA ARG A 127 2.14 -5.86 6.85
C ARG A 127 2.31 -5.72 8.36
N THR A 128 1.41 -5.07 9.10
CA THR A 128 1.51 -5.03 10.56
C THR A 128 1.09 -6.34 11.23
N PHE A 129 0.26 -7.15 10.57
CA PHE A 129 -0.23 -8.41 11.11
C PHE A 129 0.45 -9.65 10.50
N THR A 130 1.06 -9.51 9.33
CA THR A 130 1.57 -10.63 8.52
C THR A 130 2.96 -10.34 7.95
N SER A 131 3.54 -11.32 7.27
CA SER A 131 4.78 -11.12 6.53
C SER A 131 4.54 -10.27 5.27
N LEU A 132 5.59 -9.59 4.80
CA LEU A 132 5.51 -8.72 3.63
C LEU A 132 5.06 -9.45 2.35
N HIS A 133 5.42 -10.72 2.21
CA HIS A 133 5.00 -11.57 1.08
C HIS A 133 3.50 -11.85 1.12
N ILE A 134 2.97 -12.19 2.31
CA ILE A 134 1.52 -12.41 2.48
C ILE A 134 0.76 -11.12 2.21
N ALA A 135 1.22 -9.99 2.77
CA ALA A 135 0.60 -8.70 2.52
C ALA A 135 0.57 -8.34 1.02
N ALA A 136 1.67 -8.53 0.29
CA ALA A 136 1.73 -8.29 -1.15
C ALA A 136 0.74 -9.18 -1.92
N THR A 137 0.74 -10.50 -1.65
CA THR A 137 -0.18 -11.44 -2.30
C THR A 137 -1.63 -11.11 -1.98
N SER A 138 -1.97 -10.85 -0.72
CA SER A 138 -3.33 -10.50 -0.30
C SER A 138 -3.83 -9.23 -0.97
N VAL A 139 -3.01 -8.17 -1.07
CA VAL A 139 -3.40 -6.95 -1.77
C VAL A 139 -3.59 -7.19 -3.27
N THR A 140 -2.74 -8.00 -3.91
CA THR A 140 -2.91 -8.35 -5.34
C THR A 140 -4.18 -9.13 -5.61
N LEU A 141 -4.60 -10.00 -4.69
CA LEU A 141 -5.82 -10.81 -4.82
C LEU A 141 -7.09 -10.02 -4.49
N PHE A 142 -6.98 -8.95 -3.70
CA PHE A 142 -8.14 -8.19 -3.24
C PHE A 142 -9.00 -7.58 -4.37
N PRO A 143 -8.46 -6.92 -5.42
CA PRO A 143 -9.26 -6.47 -6.56
C PRO A 143 -9.97 -7.61 -7.30
N ILE A 144 -9.32 -8.76 -7.41
CA ILE A 144 -9.88 -9.96 -8.05
C ILE A 144 -11.05 -10.49 -7.21
N ALA A 145 -10.88 -10.56 -5.89
CA ALA A 145 -11.95 -10.93 -4.97
C ALA A 145 -13.10 -9.93 -4.99
N CYS A 146 -12.82 -8.62 -5.11
CA CYS A 146 -13.85 -7.60 -5.31
C CYS A 146 -14.62 -7.85 -6.61
N ALA A 147 -13.95 -8.09 -7.73
CA ALA A 147 -14.62 -8.40 -8.99
C ALA A 147 -15.47 -9.69 -8.93
N ALA A 148 -14.94 -10.75 -8.31
CA ALA A 148 -15.61 -12.04 -8.24
C ALA A 148 -16.82 -12.06 -7.28
N PHE A 149 -16.70 -11.41 -6.11
CA PHE A 149 -17.67 -11.53 -5.02
C PHE A 149 -18.31 -10.20 -4.59
N GLY A 150 -17.75 -9.08 -5.05
CA GLY A 150 -18.13 -7.74 -4.62
C GLY A 150 -19.29 -7.15 -5.39
N VAL A 151 -19.86 -7.82 -6.39
CA VAL A 151 -21.06 -7.35 -7.11
C VAL A 151 -22.24 -8.24 -6.76
N ARG A 152 -23.31 -7.65 -6.20
CA ARG A 152 -24.59 -8.32 -5.95
C ARG A 152 -25.70 -7.56 -6.67
N HIS A 153 -26.47 -8.26 -7.50
CA HIS A 153 -27.57 -7.69 -8.28
C HIS A 153 -27.17 -6.45 -9.13
N GLY A 154 -25.95 -6.46 -9.70
CA GLY A 154 -25.42 -5.33 -10.48
C GLY A 154 -24.93 -4.15 -9.63
N THR A 155 -25.03 -4.22 -8.30
CA THR A 155 -24.54 -3.19 -7.39
C THR A 155 -23.27 -3.65 -6.64
N PRO A 156 -22.22 -2.83 -6.59
CA PRO A 156 -21.04 -3.15 -5.80
C PRO A 156 -21.34 -3.07 -4.30
N ALA A 157 -20.91 -4.09 -3.55
CA ALA A 157 -21.00 -4.14 -2.10
C ALA A 157 -20.20 -2.99 -1.47
N SER A 158 -20.60 -2.56 -0.26
CA SER A 158 -19.97 -1.43 0.44
C SER A 158 -18.47 -1.64 0.73
N TRP A 159 -18.05 -2.88 0.96
CA TRP A 159 -16.65 -3.24 1.18
C TRP A 159 -15.83 -3.31 -0.12
N ALA A 160 -16.47 -3.43 -1.28
CA ALA A 160 -15.80 -3.53 -2.58
C ALA A 160 -15.51 -2.14 -3.15
N TRP A 161 -14.91 -1.26 -2.33
CA TRP A 161 -14.63 0.14 -2.67
C TRP A 161 -13.96 0.35 -4.04
N PRO A 162 -13.08 -0.55 -4.56
CA PRO A 162 -12.45 -0.31 -5.85
C PRO A 162 -13.46 -0.28 -7.02
N LEU A 163 -14.56 -1.03 -6.90
CA LEU A 163 -15.57 -1.19 -7.95
C LEU A 163 -16.57 -0.03 -8.00
N HIS A 164 -16.65 0.78 -6.95
CA HIS A 164 -17.56 1.92 -6.93
C HIS A 164 -17.09 3.00 -7.91
N GLU A 165 -18.04 3.76 -8.44
CA GLU A 165 -17.75 4.86 -9.36
C GLU A 165 -16.74 5.85 -8.73
N PRO A 166 -15.87 6.51 -9.52
CA PRO A 166 -14.85 7.42 -8.98
C PRO A 166 -15.40 8.55 -8.09
N THR A 167 -16.62 9.00 -8.36
CA THR A 167 -17.34 10.05 -7.61
C THR A 167 -17.99 9.55 -6.32
N HIS A 168 -18.01 8.24 -6.07
CA HIS A 168 -18.66 7.64 -4.91
C HIS A 168 -17.93 8.01 -3.60
N LEU A 169 -18.47 9.01 -2.90
CA LEU A 169 -17.88 9.61 -1.71
C LEU A 169 -17.60 8.60 -0.58
N PRO A 170 -18.49 7.65 -0.24
CA PRO A 170 -18.21 6.65 0.80
C PRO A 170 -16.99 5.79 0.48
N ALA A 171 -16.81 5.40 -0.78
CA ALA A 171 -15.65 4.61 -1.20
C ALA A 171 -14.34 5.43 -1.11
N PHE A 172 -14.41 6.74 -1.39
CA PHE A 172 -13.29 7.64 -1.22
C PHE A 172 -12.89 7.80 0.25
N VAL A 173 -13.87 8.00 1.14
CA VAL A 173 -13.63 8.09 2.59
C VAL A 173 -13.05 6.78 3.12
N ALA A 174 -13.55 5.63 2.69
CA ALA A 174 -13.01 4.33 3.08
C ALA A 174 -11.54 4.17 2.65
N ALA A 175 -11.22 4.51 1.40
CA ALA A 175 -9.84 4.46 0.90
C ALA A 175 -8.91 5.42 1.64
N LEU A 176 -9.39 6.63 1.97
CA LEU A 176 -8.63 7.62 2.72
C LEU A 176 -8.39 7.18 4.17
N ALA A 177 -9.41 6.63 4.82
CA ALA A 177 -9.28 6.06 6.16
C ALA A 177 -8.28 4.89 6.18
N LEU A 178 -8.36 3.97 5.20
CA LEU A 178 -7.39 2.88 5.04
C LEU A 178 -5.97 3.39 4.79
N GLY A 179 -5.81 4.36 3.89
CA GLY A 179 -4.52 5.00 3.59
C GLY A 179 -3.90 5.66 4.82
N ALA A 180 -4.68 6.46 5.54
CA ALA A 180 -4.26 7.13 6.76
C ALA A 180 -3.88 6.13 7.85
N ALA A 181 -4.71 5.10 8.08
CA ALA A 181 -4.44 4.05 9.05
C ALA A 181 -3.16 3.26 8.70
N GLY A 182 -2.97 2.88 7.44
CA GLY A 182 -1.77 2.19 6.99
C GLY A 182 -0.49 3.02 7.13
N LEU A 183 -0.54 4.31 6.79
CA LEU A 183 0.59 5.23 6.96
C LEU A 183 0.90 5.46 8.45
N ALA A 184 -0.12 5.67 9.28
CA ALA A 184 0.04 5.80 10.72
C ALA A 184 0.67 4.55 11.33
N ALA A 185 0.18 3.36 10.93
CA ALA A 185 0.74 2.09 11.35
C ALA A 185 2.22 1.97 10.93
N ALA A 186 2.57 2.35 9.69
CA ALA A 186 3.96 2.32 9.21
C ALA A 186 4.90 3.26 10.01
N ALA A 187 4.37 4.38 10.53
CA ALA A 187 5.11 5.33 11.35
C ALA A 187 5.41 4.84 12.78
N GLN A 188 4.70 3.84 13.31
CA GLN A 188 4.87 3.38 14.70
C GLN A 188 6.15 2.55 14.96
N PRO A 189 6.99 2.91 15.97
CA PRO A 189 8.15 2.15 16.42
C PRO A 189 7.89 0.67 16.69
N LEU A 190 8.85 -0.21 16.37
CA LEU A 190 8.76 -1.63 16.72
C LEU A 190 8.67 -1.86 18.24
N SER A 191 9.23 -0.94 19.04
CA SER A 191 9.22 -0.99 20.50
C SER A 191 7.81 -0.88 21.09
N THR A 192 6.91 -0.07 20.51
CA THR A 192 5.52 0.01 20.99
C THR A 192 4.68 -1.19 20.58
N ARG A 193 5.08 -1.92 19.53
CA ARG A 193 4.34 -3.08 19.02
C ARG A 193 4.52 -4.34 19.88
N TRP A 194 5.70 -4.53 20.47
CA TRP A 194 5.95 -5.65 21.37
C TRP A 194 5.31 -5.46 22.74
N SER A 195 5.21 -4.23 23.24
CA SER A 195 4.53 -3.92 24.50
C SER A 195 3.02 -4.15 24.46
N ALA A 196 2.41 -4.07 23.27
CA ALA A 196 0.97 -4.32 23.10
C ALA A 196 0.64 -5.81 22.85
N ALA A 197 1.57 -6.57 22.28
CA ALA A 197 1.37 -7.99 21.95
C ALA A 197 1.65 -8.95 23.12
N VAL A 198 2.30 -8.47 24.20
CA VAL A 198 2.60 -9.28 25.38
C VAL A 198 1.96 -8.66 26.63
N PRO A 199 0.69 -8.97 26.94
CA PRO A 199 0.11 -8.72 28.25
C PRO A 199 0.66 -9.78 29.24
N GLY A 200 1.91 -9.62 29.68
CA GLY A 200 2.54 -10.57 30.59
C GLY A 200 4.04 -10.36 30.68
N GLY A 201 4.49 -9.80 31.80
CA GLY A 201 5.81 -9.21 31.93
C GLY A 201 6.99 -10.15 31.66
N TYR A 202 7.97 -9.61 30.96
CA TYR A 202 9.38 -9.83 31.28
C TYR A 202 10.08 -8.48 31.20
N ARG A 203 10.12 -7.78 32.35
CA ARG A 203 11.18 -6.80 32.60
C ARG A 203 12.46 -7.64 32.61
N ALA A 204 13.26 -7.55 31.55
CA ALA A 204 14.64 -7.98 31.61
C ALA A 204 15.30 -7.11 32.69
N SER A 205 15.47 -7.68 33.89
CA SER A 205 16.36 -7.15 34.90
C SER A 205 17.75 -7.11 34.25
N LEU A 206 18.20 -5.90 33.95
CA LEU A 206 19.59 -5.64 33.64
C LEU A 206 20.41 -6.21 34.79
N TRP A 207 21.05 -7.34 34.50
CA TRP A 207 22.08 -7.96 35.30
C TRP A 207 23.23 -6.95 35.37
N THR A 208 23.19 -6.07 36.37
CA THR A 208 24.34 -5.27 36.78
C THR A 208 25.36 -6.25 37.36
N GLY A 209 26.16 -6.83 36.47
CA GLY A 209 27.39 -7.53 36.84
C GLY A 209 28.37 -6.52 37.42
N GLU A 210 28.28 -6.31 38.71
CA GLU A 210 29.24 -5.59 39.52
C GLU A 210 30.53 -6.43 39.57
N VAL A 211 31.45 -6.18 38.63
CA VAL A 211 32.78 -6.81 38.64
C VAL A 211 33.62 -6.13 39.71
N THR A 212 33.49 -6.61 40.95
CA THR A 212 34.44 -6.34 42.03
C THR A 212 35.72 -7.13 41.78
N THR A 213 36.69 -6.51 41.12
CA THR A 213 38.07 -7.01 41.11
C THR A 213 38.83 -6.39 42.29
N SER A 214 38.72 -7.05 43.44
CA SER A 214 39.69 -6.93 44.54
C SER A 214 40.71 -8.08 44.44
N ARG A 215 41.95 -7.82 44.89
CA ARG A 215 43.12 -8.72 45.01
C ARG A 215 43.97 -8.81 43.74
N ARG A 216 45.27 -8.50 43.74
CA ARG A 216 46.30 -8.30 44.78
C ARG A 216 47.34 -7.32 44.26
#